data_AF-A0A519RUH3-F1
#
_entry.id   AF-A0A519RUH3-F1
#
_cell.length_a   1.000
_cell.length_b   1.000
_cell.length_c   1.000
_cell.angle_alpha   90.00
_cell.angle_beta   90.00
_cell.angle_gamma   90.00
#
_symmetry.space_group_name_H-M   'P 1'
#
loop_
_entity.id
_entity.type
_entity.pdbx_description
1 polymer ?
#
loop_
_entity_poly.entity_id
_entity_poly.type
_entity_poly.pdbx_seq_one_letter_code
_entity_poly.pdbx_strand_id
1 'polypeptide(L)'
;FIIFIGIGIYFLIMEALGLSDEFYLRIFNLIIVAFGINLTIKQNHRDGIRGYNTNLLSGIITSMIGALLSIGSLYFYIKFRGGYEYLQNLSKGFLFGGGDLNTAYYSIGLLFESVASSVIITFCLMQYWKNKVEVINKPNQ
;
A
#
# COMPACT_ATOMS: atom_id res chain seq x y z
N PHE A 1 10.63 -2.63 -1.41
CA PHE A 1 10.76 -3.39 -0.14
C PHE A 1 10.33 -2.62 1.10
N ILE A 2 10.57 -1.30 1.21
CA ILE A 2 10.18 -0.50 2.40
C ILE A 2 8.69 -0.64 2.74
N ILE A 3 7.82 -0.62 1.73
CA ILE A 3 6.37 -0.79 1.92
C ILE A 3 6.05 -2.14 2.56
N PHE A 4 6.61 -3.23 2.03
CA PHE A 4 6.41 -4.58 2.55
C PHE A 4 6.88 -4.72 4.00
N ILE A 5 8.09 -4.24 4.30
CA ILE A 5 8.66 -4.30 5.65
C ILE A 5 7.84 -3.44 6.61
N GLY A 6 7.46 -2.23 6.20
CA GLY A 6 6.66 -1.32 7.01
C GLY A 6 5.28 -1.90 7.36
N ILE A 7 4.56 -2.42 6.36
CA ILE A 7 3.25 -3.06 6.57
C ILE A 7 3.40 -4.32 7.41
N GLY A 8 4.41 -5.16 7.16
CA GLY A 8 4.64 -6.39 7.91
C GLY A 8 4.95 -6.13 9.39
N ILE A 9 5.86 -5.21 9.68
CA ILE A 9 6.19 -4.82 11.07
C ILE A 9 4.98 -4.20 11.75
N TYR A 10 4.28 -3.28 11.07
CA TYR A 10 3.07 -2.66 11.61
C TYR A 10 2.02 -3.72 11.95
N PHE A 11 1.73 -4.63 11.02
CA PHE A 11 0.79 -5.71 11.23
C PHE A 11 1.16 -6.59 12.44
N LEU A 12 2.44 -6.98 12.59
CA LEU A 12 2.89 -7.77 13.73
C LEU A 12 2.73 -7.04 15.06
N ILE A 13 2.98 -5.73 15.10
CA ILE A 13 2.75 -4.90 16.30
C ILE A 13 1.25 -4.86 16.62
N MET A 14 0.41 -4.59 15.62
CA MET A 14 -1.05 -4.53 15.78
C MET A 14 -1.63 -5.85 16.26
N GLU A 15 -1.13 -6.96 15.73
CA GLU A 15 -1.49 -8.31 16.15
C GLU A 15 -1.03 -8.61 17.58
N ALA A 16 0.18 -8.21 17.96
CA ALA A 16 0.67 -8.40 19.33
C ALA A 16 -0.13 -7.60 20.37
N LEU A 17 -0.70 -6.47 19.96
CA LEU A 17 -1.58 -5.65 20.79
C LEU A 17 -3.05 -6.09 20.73
N GLY A 18 -3.43 -6.97 19.80
CA GLY A 18 -4.81 -7.40 19.60
C GLY A 18 -5.72 -6.35 18.98
N LEU A 19 -5.16 -5.42 18.18
CA LEU A 19 -5.91 -4.37 17.46
C LEU A 19 -5.92 -4.62 15.93
N SER A 20 -5.66 -5.85 15.48
CA SER A 20 -5.55 -6.19 14.06
C SER A 20 -6.91 -6.19 13.32
N ASP A 21 -8.01 -6.26 14.06
CA ASP A 21 -9.40 -6.26 13.59
C ASP A 21 -9.98 -4.85 13.35
N GLU A 22 -9.34 -3.81 13.89
CA GLU A 22 -9.80 -2.42 13.78
C GLU A 22 -9.57 -1.82 12.39
N PHE A 23 -10.67 -1.46 11.71
CA PHE A 23 -10.61 -0.91 10.34
C PHE A 23 -9.86 0.42 10.25
N TYR A 24 -10.03 1.31 11.23
CA TYR A 24 -9.40 2.64 11.24
C TYR A 24 -7.88 2.57 11.21
N LEU A 25 -7.31 1.53 11.81
CA LEU A 25 -5.87 1.29 11.85
C LEU A 25 -5.31 0.89 10.48
N ARG A 26 -6.15 0.48 9.53
CA ARG A 26 -5.71 0.23 8.14
C ARG A 26 -5.36 1.52 7.39
N ILE A 27 -5.84 2.68 7.83
CA ILE A 27 -5.45 3.97 7.24
C ILE A 27 -3.93 4.19 7.37
N PHE A 28 -3.29 3.68 8.43
CA PHE A 28 -1.84 3.74 8.58
C PHE A 28 -1.10 2.96 7.48
N ASN A 29 -1.67 1.85 6.98
CA ASN A 29 -1.08 1.14 5.84
C ASN A 29 -1.01 2.04 4.60
N LEU A 30 -2.04 2.87 4.36
CA LEU A 30 -2.04 3.85 3.27
C LEU A 30 -0.94 4.90 3.45
N ILE A 31 -0.68 5.33 4.69
CA ILE A 31 0.42 6.27 5.00
C ILE A 31 1.78 5.62 4.70
N ILE A 32 1.98 4.35 5.09
CA ILE A 32 3.21 3.60 4.81
C ILE A 32 3.42 3.46 3.29
N VAL A 33 2.37 3.15 2.54
CA VAL A 33 2.40 3.08 1.08
C VAL A 33 2.75 4.44 0.47
N ALA A 34 2.09 5.51 0.90
CA ALA A 34 2.37 6.87 0.45
C ALA A 34 3.82 7.28 0.72
N PHE A 35 4.35 6.94 1.91
CA PHE A 35 5.74 7.18 2.26
C PHE A 35 6.70 6.42 1.33
N GLY A 36 6.42 5.15 1.04
CA GLY A 36 7.20 4.35 0.10
C GLY A 36 7.22 4.92 -1.31
N ILE A 37 6.06 5.35 -1.83
CA ILE A 37 5.96 5.99 -3.16
C ILE A 37 6.73 7.32 -3.17
N ASN A 38 6.59 8.13 -2.13
CA ASN A 38 7.29 9.42 -2.03
C ASN A 38 8.81 9.25 -2.01
N LEU A 39 9.31 8.22 -1.32
CA LEU A 39 10.73 7.86 -1.36
C LEU A 39 11.18 7.46 -2.76
N THR A 40 10.40 6.65 -3.48
CA THR A 40 10.70 6.29 -4.88
C THR A 40 10.78 7.52 -5.78
N ILE A 41 9.81 8.44 -5.71
CA ILE A 41 9.80 9.66 -6.52
C ILE A 41 11.01 10.55 -6.17
N LYS A 42 11.32 10.70 -4.87
CA LYS A 42 12.48 11.48 -4.41
C LYS A 42 13.79 10.86 -4.87
N GLN A 43 13.90 9.53 -4.86
CA GLN A 43 15.07 8.79 -5.33
C GLN A 43 15.26 8.98 -6.83
N ASN A 44 14.20 8.78 -7.63
CA ASN A 44 14.24 9.04 -9.07
C ASN A 44 14.64 10.49 -9.40
N HIS A 45 14.15 11.46 -8.63
CA HIS A 45 14.54 12.87 -8.80
C HIS A 45 16.04 13.09 -8.51
N ARG A 46 16.59 12.45 -7.46
CA ARG A 46 18.03 12.51 -7.13
C ARG A 46 18.90 11.83 -8.19
N ASP A 47 18.41 10.75 -8.78
CA ASP A 47 19.10 9.98 -9.82
C ASP A 47 18.97 10.64 -11.21
N GLY A 48 18.34 11.82 -11.29
CA GLY A 48 18.19 12.59 -12.53
C GLY A 48 17.11 12.06 -13.48
N ILE A 49 16.30 11.09 -13.05
CA ILE A 49 15.19 10.53 -13.83
C ILE A 49 14.06 11.55 -13.87
N ARG A 50 14.03 12.33 -14.96
CA ARG A 50 13.02 13.34 -15.23
C ARG A 50 11.89 12.76 -16.07
N GLY A 51 10.67 13.21 -15.79
CA GLY A 51 9.47 12.79 -16.51
C GLY A 51 8.33 12.46 -15.56
N TYR A 52 7.20 13.14 -15.76
CA TYR A 52 5.99 12.93 -14.96
C TYR A 52 5.51 11.48 -15.07
N ASN A 53 5.35 10.96 -16.30
CA ASN A 53 4.84 9.61 -16.53
C ASN A 53 5.78 8.53 -15.97
N THR A 54 7.10 8.70 -16.11
CA THR A 54 8.09 7.74 -15.59
C THR A 54 8.02 7.62 -14.07
N ASN A 55 7.89 8.75 -13.38
CA ASN A 55 7.78 8.78 -11.92
C ASN A 55 6.42 8.25 -11.42
N LEU A 56 5.34 8.56 -12.14
CA LEU A 56 4.01 8.02 -11.89
C LEU A 56 4.01 6.49 -11.99
N LEU A 57 4.50 5.94 -13.12
CA LEU A 57 4.60 4.49 -13.34
C LEU A 57 5.51 3.82 -12.31
N SER A 58 6.66 4.42 -12.00
CA SER A 58 7.58 3.87 -10.99
C SER A 58 6.95 3.80 -9.60
N GLY A 59 6.18 4.84 -9.22
CA GLY A 59 5.42 4.87 -7.97
C GLY A 59 4.36 3.77 -7.91
N ILE A 60 3.53 3.65 -8.96
CA ILE A 60 2.47 2.63 -9.06
C ILE A 60 3.07 1.22 -8.98
N ILE A 61 4.12 0.94 -9.76
CA ILE A 61 4.77 -0.38 -9.76
C ILE A 61 5.36 -0.70 -8.38
N THR A 62 6.02 0.28 -7.74
CA THR A 62 6.60 0.08 -6.40
C THR A 62 5.54 -0.24 -5.36
N SER A 63 4.43 0.51 -5.36
CA SER A 63 3.35 0.29 -4.40
C SER A 63 2.61 -1.02 -4.66
N MET A 64 2.35 -1.37 -5.91
CA MET A 64 1.71 -2.63 -6.28
C MET A 64 2.55 -3.84 -5.87
N ILE A 65 3.86 -3.85 -6.14
CA ILE A 65 4.74 -4.95 -5.71
C ILE A 65 4.78 -5.05 -4.19
N GLY A 66 4.86 -3.92 -3.49
CA GLY A 66 4.83 -3.88 -2.02
C GLY A 66 3.52 -4.43 -1.44
N ALA A 67 2.38 -4.05 -2.03
CA ALA A 67 1.07 -4.52 -1.61
C ALA A 67 0.87 -6.02 -1.89
N LEU A 68 1.26 -6.50 -3.07
CA LEU A 68 1.17 -7.92 -3.45
C LEU A 68 1.96 -8.81 -2.47
N LEU A 69 3.20 -8.42 -2.16
CA LEU A 69 4.02 -9.14 -1.20
C LEU A 69 3.39 -9.13 0.20
N SER A 70 2.82 -8.00 0.62
CA SER A 70 2.18 -7.85 1.94
C SER A 70 0.94 -8.73 2.06
N ILE A 71 0.09 -8.75 1.03
CA ILE A 71 -1.12 -9.59 1.00
C ILE A 71 -0.76 -11.07 0.91
N GLY A 72 0.24 -11.44 0.12
CA GLY A 72 0.72 -12.82 0.04
C GLY A 72 1.26 -13.31 1.39
N SER A 73 2.03 -12.49 2.09
CA SER A 73 2.52 -12.79 3.43
C SER A 73 1.37 -12.92 4.44
N LEU A 74 0.37 -12.03 4.37
CA LEU A 74 -0.81 -12.09 5.24
C LEU A 74 -1.62 -13.37 4.99
N TYR A 75 -1.83 -13.76 3.73
CA TYR A 75 -2.51 -15.01 3.37
C TYR A 75 -1.81 -16.22 4.00
N PHE A 76 -0.48 -16.31 3.89
CA PHE A 76 0.29 -17.40 4.49
C PHE A 76 0.23 -17.37 6.02
N TYR A 77 0.32 -16.17 6.62
CA TYR A 77 0.21 -15.98 8.06
C TYR A 77 -1.14 -16.44 8.62
N ILE A 78 -2.24 -16.07 7.96
CA ILE A 78 -3.61 -16.51 8.32
C ILE A 78 -3.70 -18.04 8.28
N LYS A 79 -3.17 -18.67 7.22
CA LYS A 79 -3.17 -20.14 7.13
C LYS A 79 -2.35 -20.80 8.24
N PHE A 80 -1.24 -20.22 8.63
CA PHE A 80 -0.40 -20.73 9.71
C PHE A 80 -1.05 -20.59 11.10
N ARG A 81 -1.85 -19.54 11.32
CA ARG A 81 -2.47 -19.21 12.63
C ARG A 81 -3.85 -19.84 12.87
N GLY A 82 -4.26 -20.82 12.07
CA GLY A 82 -5.55 -21.52 12.25
C GLY A 82 -6.62 -21.18 11.20
N GLY A 83 -6.27 -20.40 10.16
CA GLY A 83 -7.08 -20.23 8.97
C GLY A 83 -8.40 -19.50 9.23
N TYR A 84 -9.50 -20.25 9.30
CA TYR A 84 -10.86 -19.70 9.29
C TYR A 84 -11.22 -18.93 10.58
N GLU A 85 -10.85 -19.44 11.76
CA GLU A 85 -11.13 -18.74 13.03
C GLU A 85 -10.37 -17.42 13.14
N TYR A 86 -9.09 -17.42 12.73
CA TYR A 86 -8.27 -16.21 12.71
C TYR A 86 -8.78 -15.18 11.69
N LEU A 87 -9.22 -15.66 10.52
CA LEU A 87 -9.81 -14.80 9.49
C LEU A 87 -11.10 -14.14 9.97
N GLN A 88 -11.97 -14.85 10.70
CA GLN A 88 -13.22 -14.26 11.21
C GLN A 88 -12.97 -13.09 12.16
N ASN A 89 -11.88 -13.10 12.94
CA ASN A 89 -11.54 -11.94 13.76
C ASN A 89 -11.02 -10.78 12.91
N LEU A 90 -10.19 -11.06 11.91
CA LEU A 90 -9.61 -10.03 11.03
C LEU A 90 -10.63 -9.41 10.05
N SER A 91 -11.66 -10.16 9.65
CA SER A 91 -12.64 -9.76 8.63
C SER A 91 -13.81 -8.94 9.15
N LYS A 92 -14.08 -8.94 10.47
CA LYS A 92 -15.14 -8.14 11.11
C LYS A 92 -15.08 -6.65 10.74
N GLY A 93 -13.88 -6.11 10.56
CA GLY A 93 -13.65 -4.73 10.11
C GLY A 93 -13.48 -4.55 8.61
N PHE A 94 -13.88 -5.48 7.74
CA PHE A 94 -13.70 -5.33 6.27
C PHE A 94 -14.91 -4.66 5.61
N LEU A 95 -14.67 -3.63 4.78
CA LEU A 95 -15.70 -2.84 4.07
C LEU A 95 -16.63 -3.68 3.17
N PHE A 96 -16.21 -4.88 2.78
CA PHE A 96 -16.93 -5.79 1.88
C PHE A 96 -17.25 -7.16 2.52
N GLY A 97 -17.12 -7.29 3.84
CA GLY A 97 -17.06 -8.58 4.53
C GLY A 97 -18.34 -9.00 5.25
N GLY A 98 -19.47 -9.10 4.54
CA GLY A 98 -20.69 -9.73 5.06
C GLY A 98 -20.84 -11.15 4.50
N GLY A 99 -20.46 -12.18 5.27
CA GLY A 99 -20.69 -13.59 4.92
C GLY A 99 -19.55 -14.54 5.30
N ASP A 100 -19.72 -15.83 5.00
CA ASP A 100 -18.71 -16.90 5.16
C ASP A 100 -17.49 -16.64 4.27
N LEU A 101 -16.63 -15.73 4.72
CA LEU A 101 -15.45 -15.34 3.97
C LEU A 101 -14.43 -16.47 3.99
N ASN A 102 -14.11 -16.98 2.81
CA ASN A 102 -12.92 -17.77 2.60
C ASN A 102 -11.70 -16.82 2.58
N THR A 103 -10.56 -17.26 3.11
CA THR A 103 -9.29 -16.51 3.12
C THR A 103 -8.90 -16.01 1.73
N ALA A 104 -9.27 -16.75 0.68
CA ALA A 104 -9.07 -16.33 -0.71
C ALA A 104 -9.89 -15.09 -1.10
N TYR A 105 -11.20 -15.06 -0.81
CA TYR A 105 -12.07 -13.92 -1.14
C TYR A 105 -11.65 -12.65 -0.41
N TYR A 106 -11.29 -12.78 0.87
CA TYR A 106 -10.77 -11.67 1.66
C TYR A 106 -9.48 -11.09 1.05
N SER A 107 -8.54 -11.96 0.66
CA SER A 107 -7.28 -11.54 0.04
C SER A 107 -7.50 -10.87 -1.31
N ILE A 108 -8.46 -11.34 -2.12
CA ILE A 108 -8.83 -10.71 -3.39
C ILE A 108 -9.44 -9.32 -3.17
N GLY A 109 -10.32 -9.16 -2.17
CA GLY A 109 -10.87 -7.85 -1.81
C GLY A 109 -9.77 -6.86 -1.43
N LEU A 110 -8.85 -7.28 -0.57
CA LEU A 110 -7.65 -6.51 -0.20
C LEU A 110 -6.78 -6.15 -1.41
N LEU A 111 -6.65 -7.05 -2.38
CA LEU A 111 -5.89 -6.78 -3.62
C LEU A 111 -6.53 -5.64 -4.41
N PHE A 112 -7.84 -5.69 -4.64
CA PHE A 112 -8.55 -4.62 -5.35
C PHE A 112 -8.45 -3.27 -4.61
N GLU A 113 -8.64 -3.28 -3.29
CA GLU A 113 -8.47 -2.08 -2.46
C GLU A 113 -7.05 -1.51 -2.55
N SER A 114 -6.05 -2.39 -2.49
CA SER A 114 -4.64 -2.01 -2.56
C SER A 114 -4.24 -1.47 -3.95
N VAL A 115 -4.82 -2.00 -5.03
CA VAL A 115 -4.61 -1.49 -6.39
C VAL A 115 -5.24 -0.10 -6.53
N ALA A 116 -6.50 0.06 -6.11
CA ALA A 116 -7.20 1.34 -6.20
C ALA A 116 -6.47 2.43 -5.39
N SER A 117 -6.13 2.13 -4.14
CA SER A 117 -5.39 3.07 -3.28
C SER A 117 -3.99 3.39 -3.80
N SER A 118 -3.26 2.41 -4.34
CA SER A 118 -1.95 2.63 -4.97
C SER A 118 -2.00 3.64 -6.12
N VAL A 119 -3.00 3.52 -7.00
CA VAL A 119 -3.17 4.43 -8.13
C VAL A 119 -3.54 5.83 -7.64
N ILE A 120 -4.52 5.95 -6.75
CA ILE A 120 -4.97 7.24 -6.21
C ILE A 120 -3.83 7.95 -5.47
N ILE A 121 -3.15 7.26 -4.56
CA ILE A 121 -2.06 7.83 -3.75
C ILE A 121 -0.90 8.27 -4.64
N THR A 122 -0.50 7.43 -5.61
CA THR A 122 0.58 7.80 -6.54
C THR A 122 0.19 9.00 -7.38
N PHE A 123 -1.05 9.09 -7.84
CA PHE A 123 -1.55 10.24 -8.58
C PHE A 123 -1.54 11.51 -7.72
N CYS A 124 -2.04 11.46 -6.48
CA CYS A 124 -2.00 12.60 -5.56
C CYS A 124 -0.57 13.07 -5.25
N LEU A 125 0.35 12.14 -5.01
CA LEU A 125 1.77 12.45 -4.79
C LEU A 125 2.42 13.06 -6.03
N MET A 126 2.12 12.54 -7.22
CA MET A 126 2.63 13.10 -8.45
C MET A 126 2.10 14.50 -8.72
N GLN A 127 0.85 14.80 -8.35
CA GLN A 127 0.32 16.16 -8.41
C GLN A 127 1.05 17.11 -7.46
N TYR A 128 1.42 16.63 -6.26
CA TYR A 128 2.26 17.40 -5.33
C TYR A 128 3.69 17.62 -5.88
N TRP A 129 4.25 16.62 -6.56
CA TRP A 129 5.60 16.66 -7.11
C TRP A 129 5.70 17.32 -8.49
N LYS A 130 4.58 17.56 -9.19
CA LYS A 130 4.54 18.11 -10.55
C LYS A 130 5.41 19.35 -10.70
N ASN A 131 5.26 20.34 -9.82
CA ASN A 131 6.02 21.60 -9.86
C ASN A 131 7.52 21.45 -9.50
N LYS A 132 7.93 20.30 -8.94
CA LYS A 132 9.31 20.02 -8.51
C LYS A 132 10.06 19.10 -9.49
N VAL A 133 9.33 18.22 -10.17
CA VAL A 133 9.89 17.23 -11.11
C VAL A 133 9.83 17.73 -12.54
N GLU A 134 8.80 18.52 -12.90
CA GLU A 134 8.81 19.29 -14.14
C GLU A 134 9.66 20.53 -13.92
N VAL A 135 10.88 20.53 -14.48
CA VAL A 135 11.52 21.80 -14.84
C VAL A 135 10.71 22.35 -16.01
N ILE A 136 9.66 23.10 -15.71
CA ILE A 136 9.07 23.97 -16.71
C ILE A 136 10.21 24.90 -17.10
N ASN A 137 10.68 24.82 -18.34
CA ASN A 137 11.54 25.83 -18.92
C ASN A 137 10.82 27.17 -18.69
N LYS A 138 11.24 27.91 -17.66
CA LYS A 138 10.91 29.32 -17.57
C LYS A 138 11.64 29.94 -18.75
N PRO A 139 10.95 30.52 -19.75
CA PRO A 139 11.65 31.33 -20.73
C PRO A 139 12.39 32.42 -19.94
N ASN A 140 13.69 32.53 -20.23
CA ASN A 140 14.64 33.44 -19.59
C ASN A 140 13.99 34.81 -19.30
N GLN A 141 13.98 35.21 -18.03
CA GLN A 141 13.82 36.61 -17.64
C GLN A 141 15.21 37.21 -17.44
#